data_AF-A0A954TLV6-F1
#
_entry.id   AF-A0A954TLV6-F1
#
_cell.length_a   1.000
_cell.length_b   1.000
_cell.length_c   1.000
_cell.angle_alpha   90.00
_cell.angle_beta   90.00
_cell.angle_gamma   90.00
#
_symmetry.space_group_name_H-M   'P 1'
#
loop_
_entity.id
_entity.type
_entity.pdbx_description
1 polymer ?
#
loop_
_entity_poly.entity_id
_entity_poly.type
_entity_poly.pdbx_seq_one_letter_code
_entity_poly.pdbx_strand_id
1 'polypeptide(L)'
;MQEPKAQPLNEMETIVRVVVERLRSLNLAPAPRPTAGSDQPLPAASASDSATLRLDHKVIALADLQGHWASIKTLQVDARAVVTPAVRDELRSRGIALQRNSIAARAAGNSSGPRPLLVLAPAAKQATLLRPLQTLATLAASGDCAADLDVLHHHFRGSAAYAIWCTSRPFAASRAAATQASLSAVLLPSIDDLARAIEEASPNTFILDDRRWSSASLGHLARHWSRSFAQ
;
A
#
# COMPACT_ATOMS: atom_id res chain seq x y z
N MET A 1 61.54 -16.06 4.92
CA MET A 1 60.55 -17.09 4.53
C MET A 1 59.22 -16.39 4.37
N GLN A 2 58.77 -16.23 3.12
CA GLN A 2 57.48 -15.64 2.77
C GLN A 2 56.46 -16.75 2.54
N GLU A 3 55.31 -16.67 3.21
CA GLU A 3 54.04 -17.22 2.74
C GLU A 3 52.90 -16.30 3.23
N PRO A 4 52.21 -15.57 2.34
CA PRO A 4 50.89 -15.03 2.62
C PRO A 4 49.83 -15.96 2.01
N LYS A 5 49.08 -16.67 2.85
CA LYS A 5 47.94 -17.49 2.41
C LYS A 5 46.70 -16.59 2.26
N ALA A 6 46.43 -16.17 1.02
CA ALA A 6 45.31 -15.31 0.66
C ALA A 6 43.98 -16.08 0.56
N GLN A 7 42.98 -15.55 1.29
CA GLN A 7 41.55 -15.35 0.97
C GLN A 7 40.64 -16.52 0.52
N PRO A 8 39.54 -16.78 1.26
CA PRO A 8 38.35 -17.50 0.80
C PRO A 8 37.23 -16.58 0.22
N LEU A 9 37.55 -15.39 -0.30
CA LEU A 9 36.53 -14.41 -0.77
C LEU A 9 35.92 -14.75 -2.16
N ASN A 10 36.57 -15.57 -2.98
CA ASN A 10 36.13 -15.83 -4.36
C ASN A 10 35.00 -16.86 -4.49
N GLU A 11 34.81 -17.77 -3.53
CA GLU A 11 33.75 -18.79 -3.63
C GLU A 11 32.36 -18.18 -3.52
N MET A 12 32.19 -17.16 -2.66
CA MET A 12 30.89 -16.53 -2.45
C MET A 12 30.47 -15.68 -3.65
N GLU A 13 31.40 -14.95 -4.27
CA GLU A 13 31.13 -14.22 -5.52
C GLU A 13 30.85 -15.17 -6.69
N THR A 14 31.51 -16.33 -6.73
CA THR A 14 31.27 -17.36 -7.75
C THR A 14 29.87 -17.95 -7.61
N ILE A 15 29.43 -18.25 -6.38
CA ILE A 15 28.08 -18.76 -6.10
C ILE A 15 27.02 -17.72 -6.50
N VAL A 16 27.21 -16.46 -6.13
CA VAL A 16 26.27 -15.38 -6.46
C VAL A 16 26.17 -15.18 -7.97
N ARG A 17 27.30 -15.20 -8.70
CA ARG A 17 27.30 -15.09 -10.16
C ARG A 17 26.53 -16.23 -10.82
N VAL A 18 26.77 -17.47 -10.39
CA VAL A 18 26.08 -18.67 -10.92
C VAL A 18 24.58 -18.63 -10.61
N VAL A 19 24.17 -18.16 -9.43
CA VAL A 19 22.75 -18.06 -9.06
C VAL A 19 22.05 -16.96 -9.87
N VAL A 20 22.68 -15.80 -10.07
CA VAL A 20 22.13 -14.71 -10.89
C VAL A 20 22.01 -15.13 -12.35
N GLU A 21 23.01 -15.83 -12.88
CA GLU A 21 23.02 -16.32 -14.26
C GLU A 21 21.93 -17.39 -14.45
N ARG A 22 21.78 -18.31 -13.49
CA ARG A 22 20.76 -19.37 -13.53
C ARG A 22 19.34 -18.82 -13.37
N LEU A 23 19.14 -17.77 -12.58
CA LEU A 23 17.85 -17.07 -12.47
C LEU A 23 17.51 -16.29 -13.76
N ARG A 24 18.50 -15.74 -14.46
CA ARG A 24 18.30 -15.15 -15.80
C ARG A 24 17.93 -16.21 -16.84
N SER A 25 18.60 -17.37 -16.83
CA SER A 25 18.30 -18.47 -17.75
C SER A 25 16.91 -19.07 -17.53
N LEU A 26 16.44 -19.14 -16.28
CA LEU A 26 15.08 -19.61 -15.95
C LEU A 26 13.98 -18.62 -16.38
N ASN A 27 14.32 -17.34 -16.58
CA ASN A 27 13.38 -16.30 -17.00
C ASN A 27 13.35 -16.07 -18.53
N LEU A 28 14.16 -16.82 -19.29
CA LEU A 28 14.24 -16.76 -20.75
C LEU A 28 13.77 -18.10 -21.35
N ALA A 29 12.53 -18.47 -21.08
CA ALA A 29 11.79 -19.42 -21.91
C ALA A 29 10.72 -18.64 -22.70
N PRO A 30 11.03 -18.15 -23.91
CA PRO A 30 10.03 -17.54 -24.79
C PRO A 30 9.24 -18.62 -25.53
N ALA A 31 7.92 -18.62 -25.36
CA ALA A 31 7.00 -19.29 -26.29
C ALA A 31 6.99 -18.55 -27.65
N PRO A 32 7.02 -19.25 -28.80
CA PRO A 32 7.16 -18.62 -30.11
C PRO A 32 5.82 -18.20 -30.76
N ARG A 33 5.77 -16.92 -31.17
CA ARG A 33 5.16 -16.33 -32.42
C ARG A 33 3.62 -16.37 -32.62
N PRO A 34 3.02 -15.59 -33.57
CA PRO A 34 3.53 -14.51 -34.44
C PRO A 34 2.65 -13.22 -34.61
N THR A 35 3.36 -12.10 -34.85
CA THR A 35 3.15 -10.97 -35.81
C THR A 35 1.81 -10.25 -36.05
N ALA A 36 1.95 -8.91 -35.96
CA ALA A 36 1.56 -7.85 -36.91
C ALA A 36 0.25 -7.09 -36.66
N GLY A 37 0.41 -5.80 -36.38
CA GLY A 37 -0.67 -4.80 -36.32
C GLY A 37 -0.20 -3.56 -35.58
N SER A 38 0.62 -2.74 -36.23
CA SER A 38 1.05 -1.44 -35.76
C SER A 38 -0.14 -0.52 -35.47
N ASP A 39 -0.27 -0.01 -34.25
CA ASP A 39 -0.53 1.42 -34.07
C ASP A 39 -0.12 1.86 -32.65
N GLN A 40 0.69 2.92 -32.63
CA GLN A 40 1.27 3.53 -31.45
C GLN A 40 0.31 4.61 -30.94
N PRO A 41 0.10 4.72 -29.63
CA PRO A 41 0.35 6.03 -29.05
C PRO A 41 1.29 5.92 -27.83
N LEU A 42 2.31 6.77 -27.83
CA LEU A 42 3.18 7.01 -26.69
C LEU A 42 2.33 7.38 -25.45
N PRO A 43 2.61 6.82 -24.25
CA PRO A 43 2.15 7.45 -23.02
C PRO A 43 2.97 8.71 -22.79
N ALA A 44 2.26 9.84 -22.75
CA ALA A 44 2.76 11.15 -22.40
C ALA A 44 3.58 11.11 -21.10
N ALA A 45 4.76 11.71 -21.15
CA ALA A 45 5.56 12.04 -19.99
C ALA A 45 4.74 12.92 -19.05
N SER A 46 4.28 12.35 -17.93
CA SER A 46 3.85 13.13 -16.79
C SER A 46 5.09 13.80 -16.21
N ALA A 47 5.23 15.10 -16.49
CA ALA A 47 6.09 15.98 -15.74
C ALA A 47 5.64 15.95 -14.26
N SER A 48 6.44 15.34 -13.40
CA SER A 48 6.32 15.43 -11.95
C SER A 48 7.73 15.44 -11.38
N ASP A 49 8.10 16.60 -10.85
CA ASP A 49 9.32 16.93 -10.11
C ASP A 49 10.64 16.31 -10.59
N SER A 50 11.50 17.17 -11.14
CA SER A 50 12.88 16.91 -11.60
C SER A 50 13.87 16.47 -10.51
N ALA A 51 13.41 15.73 -9.49
CA ALA A 51 14.21 15.23 -8.37
C ALA A 51 13.88 13.78 -7.96
N THR A 52 12.89 13.12 -8.57
CA THR A 52 12.44 11.78 -8.16
C THR A 52 12.54 10.79 -9.31
N LEU A 53 13.40 9.77 -9.18
CA LEU A 53 13.45 8.65 -10.13
C LEU A 53 12.65 7.48 -9.57
N ARG A 54 11.74 6.97 -10.38
CA ARG A 54 10.95 5.78 -10.07
C ARG A 54 11.47 4.60 -10.88
N LEU A 55 11.75 3.48 -10.20
CA LEU A 55 12.12 2.22 -10.84
C LEU A 55 11.13 1.13 -10.44
N ASP A 56 10.44 0.57 -11.43
CA ASP A 56 9.45 -0.52 -11.25
C ASP A 56 10.08 -1.93 -11.40
N HIS A 57 11.41 -2.06 -11.30
CA HIS A 57 12.11 -3.34 -11.39
C HIS A 57 12.19 -4.07 -10.03
N LYS A 58 12.02 -5.40 -10.03
CA LYS A 58 12.08 -6.24 -8.81
C LYS A 58 13.48 -6.35 -8.19
N VAL A 59 14.53 -6.17 -8.99
CA VAL A 59 15.92 -6.14 -8.54
C VAL A 59 16.55 -4.88 -9.13
N ILE A 60 17.11 -4.02 -8.28
CA ILE A 60 17.74 -2.77 -8.70
C ILE A 60 19.24 -2.90 -8.47
N ALA A 61 19.99 -2.96 -9.57
CA ALA A 61 21.44 -3.00 -9.59
C ALA A 61 22.02 -1.61 -9.90
N LEU A 62 23.29 -1.42 -9.59
CA LEU A 62 23.98 -0.13 -9.76
C LEU A 62 24.06 0.29 -11.24
N ALA A 63 24.09 -0.69 -12.16
CA ALA A 63 24.03 -0.46 -13.60
C ALA A 63 22.72 0.21 -14.05
N ASP A 64 21.61 -0.06 -13.36
CA ASP A 64 20.29 0.49 -13.72
C ASP A 64 20.14 1.98 -13.34
N LEU A 65 21.07 2.49 -12.53
CA LEU A 65 21.09 3.88 -12.06
C LEU A 65 22.18 4.71 -12.75
N GLN A 66 23.09 4.09 -13.51
CA GLN A 66 24.14 4.79 -14.26
C GLN A 66 23.53 5.71 -15.33
N GLY A 67 23.74 7.03 -15.15
CA GLY A 67 23.24 8.07 -16.06
C GLY A 67 22.13 8.96 -15.46
N HIS A 68 21.48 8.53 -14.38
CA HIS A 68 20.39 9.29 -13.77
C HIS A 68 20.79 10.03 -12.48
N TRP A 69 22.00 9.80 -11.96
CA TRP A 69 22.47 10.33 -10.68
C TRP A 69 22.54 11.85 -10.57
N ALA A 70 22.64 12.58 -11.68
CA ALA A 70 22.84 14.03 -11.66
C ALA A 70 21.60 14.84 -11.27
N SER A 71 20.41 14.22 -11.26
CA SER A 71 19.14 14.92 -11.05
C SER A 71 18.22 14.26 -10.02
N ILE A 72 18.71 13.36 -9.17
CA ILE A 72 17.86 12.63 -8.22
C ILE A 72 18.20 13.00 -6.79
N LYS A 73 17.19 13.46 -6.05
CA LYS A 73 17.22 13.61 -4.58
C LYS A 73 16.52 12.45 -3.87
N THR A 74 15.60 11.78 -4.56
CA THR A 74 14.80 10.69 -4.01
C THR A 74 14.68 9.53 -5.00
N LEU A 75 15.07 8.33 -4.60
CA LEU A 75 14.84 7.10 -5.37
C LEU A 75 13.59 6.40 -4.83
N GLN A 76 12.56 6.31 -5.66
CA GLN A 76 11.35 5.55 -5.36
C GLN A 76 11.44 4.14 -5.95
N VAL A 77 11.37 3.14 -5.08
CA VAL A 77 11.44 1.72 -5.43
C VAL A 77 10.17 1.00 -4.99
N ASP A 78 9.76 -0.04 -5.70
CA ASP A 78 8.64 -0.88 -5.27
C ASP A 78 8.88 -1.49 -3.86
N ALA A 79 7.81 -1.69 -3.08
CA ALA A 79 7.92 -2.26 -1.73
C ALA A 79 8.53 -3.68 -1.72
N ARG A 80 8.40 -4.44 -2.81
CA ARG A 80 8.97 -5.78 -2.98
C ARG A 80 10.31 -5.76 -3.73
N ALA A 81 10.85 -4.59 -4.09
CA ALA A 81 12.12 -4.48 -4.78
C ALA A 81 13.30 -4.78 -3.85
N VAL A 82 14.16 -5.70 -4.26
CA VAL A 82 15.42 -5.98 -3.57
C VAL A 82 16.46 -4.96 -4.05
N VAL A 83 16.76 -4.01 -3.18
CA VAL A 83 17.86 -3.06 -3.38
C VAL A 83 19.15 -3.73 -2.95
N THR A 84 20.09 -3.88 -3.89
CA THR A 84 21.39 -4.47 -3.59
C THR A 84 22.17 -3.60 -2.58
N PRO A 85 23.03 -4.19 -1.72
CA PRO A 85 23.81 -3.42 -0.73
C PRO A 85 24.61 -2.28 -1.35
N ALA A 86 25.23 -2.52 -2.51
CA ALA A 86 26.00 -1.51 -3.25
C ALA A 86 25.15 -0.29 -3.65
N VAL A 87 23.89 -0.49 -4.06
CA VAL A 87 22.97 0.63 -4.36
C VAL A 87 22.60 1.38 -3.08
N ARG A 88 22.42 0.69 -1.97
CA ARG A 88 22.10 1.32 -0.68
C ARG A 88 23.25 2.18 -0.16
N ASP A 89 24.49 1.71 -0.29
CA ASP A 89 25.68 2.45 0.12
C ASP A 89 25.93 3.67 -0.79
N GLU A 90 25.71 3.54 -2.11
CA GLU A 90 25.83 4.66 -3.06
C GLU A 90 24.78 5.75 -2.82
N LEU A 91 23.52 5.37 -2.55
CA LEU A 91 22.45 6.32 -2.20
C LEU A 91 22.77 7.08 -0.91
N ARG A 92 23.31 6.38 0.10
CA ARG A 92 23.76 7.00 1.36
C ARG A 92 24.92 7.96 1.13
N SER A 93 25.91 7.55 0.34
CA SER A 93 27.08 8.39 0.02
C SER A 93 26.71 9.68 -0.71
N ARG A 94 25.61 9.68 -1.47
CA ARG A 94 25.14 10.83 -2.26
C ARG A 94 24.02 11.62 -1.59
N GLY A 95 23.59 11.24 -0.39
CA GLY A 95 22.50 11.90 0.34
C GLY A 95 21.13 11.74 -0.34
N ILE A 96 20.93 10.69 -1.14
CA ILE A 96 19.70 10.43 -1.87
C ILE A 96 18.78 9.57 -1.00
N ALA A 97 17.56 10.04 -0.78
CA ALA A 97 16.58 9.33 0.06
C ALA A 97 16.01 8.12 -0.69
N LEU A 98 16.08 6.93 -0.09
CA LEU A 98 15.40 5.73 -0.59
C LEU A 98 13.97 5.70 -0.04
N GLN A 99 12.99 5.87 -0.92
CA GLN A 99 11.58 5.72 -0.59
C GLN A 99 11.06 4.41 -1.15
N ARG A 100 10.54 3.54 -0.27
CA ARG A 100 9.83 2.33 -0.68
C ARG A 100 8.37 2.68 -0.87
N ASN A 101 7.86 2.42 -2.06
CA ASN A 101 6.48 2.66 -2.43
C ASN A 101 5.63 1.54 -1.83
N SER A 102 5.30 1.64 -0.53
CA SER A 102 4.22 0.84 0.02
C SER A 102 2.91 1.35 -0.56
N ILE A 103 1.95 0.46 -0.79
CA ILE A 103 0.61 0.85 -1.28
C ILE A 103 -0.05 1.82 -0.30
N ALA A 104 0.30 1.76 1.00
CA ALA A 104 -0.03 2.75 2.01
C ALA A 104 0.50 4.17 1.69
N ALA A 105 1.70 4.28 1.09
CA ALA A 105 2.30 5.55 0.71
C ALA A 105 1.66 6.18 -0.54
N ARG A 106 1.08 5.39 -1.46
CA ARG A 106 0.34 5.93 -2.62
C ARG A 106 -0.96 6.63 -2.22
N ALA A 107 -1.57 6.22 -1.10
CA ALA A 107 -2.67 6.95 -0.47
C ALA A 107 -2.21 8.15 0.38
N ALA A 108 -0.90 8.26 0.65
CA ALA A 108 -0.26 9.25 1.53
C ALA A 108 0.41 10.42 0.80
N GLY A 109 0.01 10.71 -0.44
CA GLY A 109 0.32 12.00 -1.06
C GLY A 109 -0.21 13.15 -0.18
N ASN A 110 0.70 13.81 0.54
CA ASN A 110 0.53 15.08 1.27
C ASN A 110 -0.19 15.11 2.65
N SER A 111 -0.35 14.01 3.38
CA SER A 111 -0.94 14.09 4.74
C SER A 111 -0.16 13.29 5.79
N SER A 112 0.94 13.88 6.25
CA SER A 112 1.82 13.39 7.33
C SER A 112 1.23 13.65 8.72
N GLY A 113 -0.05 13.32 8.91
CA GLY A 113 -0.79 13.54 10.17
C GLY A 113 -1.75 12.39 10.48
N PRO A 114 -2.16 12.22 11.75
CA PRO A 114 -3.07 11.15 12.14
C PRO A 114 -4.40 11.29 11.39
N ARG A 115 -4.74 10.26 10.61
CA ARG A 115 -5.99 10.21 9.84
C ARG A 115 -7.15 9.84 10.76
N PRO A 116 -8.22 10.65 10.81
CA PRO A 116 -9.35 10.35 11.67
C PRO A 116 -10.08 9.09 11.16
N LEU A 117 -10.46 8.22 12.09
CA LEU A 117 -11.24 7.01 11.83
C LEU A 117 -12.65 7.18 12.41
N LEU A 118 -13.68 7.00 11.59
CA LEU A 118 -15.07 6.91 12.03
C LEU A 118 -15.51 5.44 12.09
N VAL A 119 -16.25 5.08 13.12
CA VAL A 119 -16.87 3.76 13.26
C VAL A 119 -18.38 3.95 13.46
N LEU A 120 -19.14 3.65 12.41
CA LEU A 120 -20.59 3.51 12.45
C LEU A 120 -20.93 2.09 12.86
N ALA A 121 -21.59 1.93 14.01
CA ALA A 121 -22.00 0.62 14.51
C ALA A 121 -23.36 0.71 15.20
N PRO A 122 -24.16 -0.37 15.24
CA PRO A 122 -25.43 -0.37 15.95
C PRO A 122 -25.24 -0.07 17.43
N ALA A 123 -26.20 0.64 18.03
CA ALA A 123 -26.13 1.14 19.41
C ALA A 123 -25.69 0.07 20.43
N ALA A 124 -26.19 -1.17 20.27
CA ALA A 124 -25.83 -2.29 21.13
C ALA A 124 -24.31 -2.59 21.14
N LYS A 125 -23.61 -2.40 20.01
CA LYS A 125 -22.17 -2.64 19.90
C LYS A 125 -21.34 -1.44 20.31
N GLN A 126 -21.86 -0.24 20.12
CA GLN A 126 -21.16 0.99 20.48
C GLN A 126 -20.76 1.01 21.96
N ALA A 127 -21.67 0.61 22.85
CA ALA A 127 -21.39 0.54 24.29
C ALA A 127 -20.14 -0.30 24.61
N THR A 128 -19.93 -1.38 23.86
CA THR A 128 -18.76 -2.26 24.01
C THR A 128 -17.50 -1.69 23.35
N LEU A 129 -17.68 -0.87 22.31
CA LEU A 129 -16.60 -0.27 21.51
C LEU A 129 -16.08 1.05 22.07
N LEU A 130 -16.86 1.74 22.92
CA LEU A 130 -16.48 3.03 23.52
C LEU A 130 -15.11 2.97 24.18
N ARG A 131 -14.93 2.08 25.16
CA ARG A 131 -13.67 1.96 25.91
C ARG A 131 -12.46 1.61 25.03
N PRO A 132 -12.50 0.60 24.14
CA PRO A 132 -11.34 0.23 23.32
C PRO A 132 -11.00 1.25 22.22
N LEU A 133 -11.93 2.10 21.79
CA LEU A 133 -11.74 3.00 20.65
C LEU A 133 -11.77 4.50 20.99
N GLN A 134 -11.99 4.88 22.24
CA GLN A 134 -12.16 6.29 22.67
C GLN A 134 -11.09 7.27 22.17
N THR A 135 -9.83 6.83 22.00
CA THR A 135 -8.73 7.69 21.52
C THR A 135 -8.34 7.45 20.07
N LEU A 136 -8.94 6.44 19.42
CA LEU A 136 -8.54 5.96 18.10
C LEU A 136 -9.58 6.26 17.02
N ALA A 137 -10.86 6.29 17.39
CA ALA A 137 -11.94 6.48 16.45
C ALA A 137 -13.09 7.28 17.07
N THR A 138 -13.76 8.05 16.21
CA THR A 138 -15.08 8.61 16.51
C THR A 138 -16.11 7.51 16.33
N LEU A 139 -16.98 7.33 17.33
CA LEU A 139 -18.09 6.37 17.27
C LEU A 139 -19.39 7.09 16.95
N ALA A 140 -20.14 6.59 15.99
CA ALA A 140 -21.46 7.09 15.62
C ALA A 140 -22.44 5.93 15.44
N ALA A 141 -23.71 6.17 15.75
CA ALA A 141 -24.71 5.12 15.75
C ALA A 141 -25.12 4.82 14.31
N SER A 142 -25.05 3.55 13.91
CA SER A 142 -25.60 3.13 12.63
C SER A 142 -27.12 3.08 12.73
N GLY A 143 -27.78 3.76 11.80
CA GLY A 143 -29.23 3.82 11.66
C GLY A 143 -29.66 3.26 10.30
N ASP A 144 -30.37 4.07 9.52
CA ASP A 144 -30.69 3.74 8.14
C ASP A 144 -29.55 4.11 7.18
N CYS A 145 -29.60 3.61 5.94
CA CYS A 145 -28.54 3.85 4.97
C CYS A 145 -28.39 5.32 4.56
N ALA A 146 -29.45 6.13 4.64
CA ALA A 146 -29.39 7.53 4.24
C ALA A 146 -28.72 8.37 5.34
N ALA A 147 -29.15 8.19 6.59
CA ALA A 147 -28.56 8.83 7.76
C ALA A 147 -27.08 8.46 7.92
N ASP A 148 -26.74 7.17 7.74
CA ASP A 148 -25.36 6.71 7.81
C ASP A 148 -24.48 7.36 6.72
N LEU A 149 -25.02 7.53 5.51
CA LEU A 149 -24.32 8.24 4.43
C LEU A 149 -24.11 9.73 4.72
N ASP A 150 -25.08 10.39 5.33
CA ASP A 150 -24.93 11.81 5.72
C ASP A 150 -23.80 11.98 6.75
N VAL A 151 -23.69 11.06 7.72
CA VAL A 151 -22.59 11.04 8.69
C VAL A 151 -21.25 10.78 8.01
N LEU A 152 -21.18 9.82 7.07
CA LEU A 152 -19.97 9.56 6.29
C LEU A 152 -19.55 10.80 5.49
N HIS A 153 -20.48 11.42 4.77
CA HIS A 153 -20.21 12.63 4.00
C HIS A 153 -19.68 13.76 4.86
N HIS A 154 -20.30 14.00 6.02
CA HIS A 154 -19.80 15.00 6.95
C HIS A 154 -18.36 14.69 7.41
N HIS A 155 -18.05 13.42 7.67
CA HIS A 155 -16.72 12.98 8.10
C HIS A 155 -15.65 13.18 7.01
N PHE A 156 -15.96 12.91 5.75
CA PHE A 156 -15.01 13.02 4.64
C PHE A 156 -14.81 14.47 4.12
N ARG A 157 -15.64 15.44 4.52
CA ARG A 157 -15.55 16.84 4.04
C ARG A 157 -14.30 17.61 4.48
N GLY A 158 -13.59 17.15 5.51
CA GLY A 158 -12.54 17.94 6.17
C GLY A 158 -11.13 17.33 6.19
N SER A 159 -10.94 16.06 5.83
CA SER A 159 -9.64 15.39 5.96
C SER A 159 -9.55 14.08 5.15
N ALA A 160 -8.33 13.58 4.94
CA ALA A 160 -8.07 12.20 4.55
C ALA A 160 -8.50 11.28 5.70
N ALA A 161 -9.78 10.93 5.69
CA ALA A 161 -10.44 10.17 6.74
C ALA A 161 -10.67 8.71 6.31
N TYR A 162 -11.00 7.86 7.27
CA TYR A 162 -11.39 6.46 7.02
C TYR A 162 -12.64 6.13 7.80
N ALA A 163 -13.45 5.20 7.30
CA ALA A 163 -14.67 4.80 7.98
C ALA A 163 -14.91 3.29 8.01
N ILE A 164 -15.38 2.79 9.14
CA ILE A 164 -15.93 1.44 9.27
C ILE A 164 -17.44 1.58 9.43
N TRP A 165 -18.20 0.97 8.53
CA TRP A 165 -19.65 0.99 8.53
C TRP A 165 -20.20 -0.41 8.81
N CYS A 166 -20.54 -0.67 10.06
CA CYS A 166 -21.18 -1.89 10.49
C CYS A 166 -22.70 -1.73 10.47
N THR A 167 -23.38 -2.51 9.64
CA THR A 167 -24.82 -2.40 9.40
C THR A 167 -25.47 -3.77 9.24
N SER A 168 -26.77 -3.85 9.50
CA SER A 168 -27.58 -5.05 9.23
C SER A 168 -27.95 -5.22 7.76
N ARG A 169 -27.67 -4.22 6.90
CA ARG A 169 -27.99 -4.23 5.46
C ARG A 169 -26.75 -3.94 4.60
N PRO A 170 -25.71 -4.81 4.64
CA PRO A 170 -24.42 -4.56 4.00
C PRO A 170 -24.52 -4.36 2.49
N PHE A 171 -25.37 -5.11 1.79
CA PHE A 171 -25.55 -4.97 0.33
C PHE A 171 -26.23 -3.65 -0.05
N ALA A 172 -27.21 -3.19 0.74
CA ALA A 172 -27.87 -1.91 0.52
C ALA A 172 -26.90 -0.75 0.76
N ALA A 173 -26.11 -0.84 1.84
CA ALA A 173 -25.05 0.11 2.15
C ALA A 173 -23.98 0.15 1.06
N SER A 174 -23.52 -1.00 0.56
CA SER A 174 -22.52 -1.07 -0.51
C SER A 174 -23.01 -0.44 -1.80
N ARG A 175 -24.24 -0.75 -2.22
CA ARG A 175 -24.85 -0.11 -3.38
C ARG A 175 -25.03 1.40 -3.18
N ALA A 176 -25.43 1.83 -1.98
CA ALA A 176 -25.63 3.24 -1.68
C ALA A 176 -24.30 4.02 -1.61
N ALA A 177 -23.23 3.39 -1.12
CA ALA A 177 -21.89 3.97 -1.13
C ALA A 177 -21.29 4.04 -2.55
N ALA A 178 -21.56 3.04 -3.40
CA ALA A 178 -21.06 3.02 -4.79
C ALA A 178 -21.60 4.17 -5.66
N THR A 179 -22.71 4.81 -5.28
CA THR A 179 -23.23 6.00 -5.99
C THR A 179 -22.53 7.29 -5.55
N GLN A 180 -21.67 7.25 -4.54
CA GLN A 180 -20.99 8.41 -3.98
C GLN A 180 -19.55 8.48 -4.48
N ALA A 181 -19.20 9.55 -5.19
CA ALA A 181 -17.85 9.73 -5.75
C ALA A 181 -16.76 9.87 -4.67
N SER A 182 -17.11 10.31 -3.47
CA SER A 182 -16.20 10.48 -2.32
C SER A 182 -15.95 9.19 -1.54
N LEU A 183 -16.71 8.12 -1.79
CA LEU A 183 -16.63 6.87 -1.04
C LEU A 183 -16.05 5.76 -1.92
N SER A 184 -14.91 5.21 -1.50
CA SER A 184 -14.43 3.93 -1.98
C SER A 184 -14.74 2.90 -0.91
N ALA A 185 -15.92 2.30 -1.01
CA ALA A 185 -16.44 1.37 -0.02
C ALA A 185 -16.30 -0.09 -0.47
N VAL A 186 -15.73 -0.92 0.40
CA VAL A 186 -15.59 -2.37 0.15
C VAL A 186 -16.31 -3.14 1.23
N LEU A 187 -17.10 -4.13 0.82
CA LEU A 187 -17.69 -5.11 1.73
C LEU A 187 -16.59 -6.03 2.23
N LEU A 188 -16.37 -6.07 3.54
CA LEU A 188 -15.35 -6.91 4.16
C LEU A 188 -16.02 -8.10 4.88
N PRO A 189 -15.93 -9.33 4.32
CA PRO A 189 -16.60 -10.50 4.90
C PRO A 189 -15.94 -10.96 6.21
N SER A 190 -14.61 -10.89 6.27
CA SER A 190 -13.78 -11.36 7.38
C SER A 190 -12.56 -10.46 7.56
N ILE A 191 -11.87 -10.57 8.71
CA ILE A 191 -10.64 -9.80 8.96
C ILE A 191 -9.46 -10.30 8.11
N ASP A 192 -9.47 -11.57 7.70
CA ASP A 192 -8.41 -12.17 6.89
C ASP A 192 -8.34 -11.55 5.49
N ASP A 193 -9.48 -11.07 4.98
CA ASP A 193 -9.58 -10.41 3.67
C ASP A 193 -9.07 -8.96 3.69
N LEU A 194 -8.75 -8.40 4.86
CA LEU A 194 -8.42 -6.99 5.02
C LEU A 194 -7.20 -6.57 4.20
N ALA A 195 -6.11 -7.33 4.29
CA ALA A 195 -4.87 -7.00 3.59
C ALA A 195 -5.08 -6.98 2.07
N ARG A 196 -5.80 -7.99 1.56
CA ARG A 196 -6.16 -8.11 0.15
C ARG A 196 -7.06 -6.97 -0.30
N ALA A 197 -8.08 -6.63 0.48
CA ALA A 197 -8.99 -5.52 0.16
C ALA A 197 -8.25 -4.16 0.09
N ILE A 198 -7.27 -3.95 0.98
CA ILE A 198 -6.42 -2.75 0.96
C ILE A 198 -5.54 -2.73 -0.30
N GLU A 199 -4.89 -3.86 -0.62
CA GLU A 199 -3.98 -3.98 -1.78
C GLU A 199 -4.73 -3.80 -3.12
N GLU A 200 -5.91 -4.41 -3.27
CA GLU A 200 -6.63 -4.43 -4.54
C GLU A 200 -7.49 -3.19 -4.79
N ALA A 201 -8.13 -2.64 -3.75
CA ALA A 201 -9.15 -1.61 -3.90
C ALA A 201 -8.82 -0.26 -3.23
N SER A 202 -7.81 -0.23 -2.34
CA SER A 202 -7.47 0.96 -1.53
C SER A 202 -8.69 1.69 -0.97
N PRO A 203 -9.61 0.99 -0.28
CA PRO A 203 -10.87 1.58 0.17
C PRO A 203 -10.64 2.62 1.26
N ASN A 204 -11.48 3.66 1.24
CA ASN A 204 -11.57 4.60 2.34
C ASN A 204 -12.65 4.20 3.36
N THR A 205 -13.52 3.27 2.99
CA THR A 205 -14.61 2.79 3.84
C THR A 205 -14.73 1.26 3.78
N PHE A 206 -14.83 0.61 4.95
CA PHE A 206 -15.19 -0.81 5.02
C PHE A 206 -16.62 -0.99 5.48
N ILE A 207 -17.40 -1.76 4.73
CA ILE A 207 -18.77 -2.12 5.09
C ILE A 207 -18.74 -3.52 5.71
N LEU A 208 -19.31 -3.65 6.90
CA LEU A 208 -19.33 -4.88 7.68
C LEU A 208 -20.76 -5.31 7.94
N ASP A 209 -21.01 -6.62 7.88
CA ASP A 209 -22.26 -7.20 8.33
C ASP A 209 -22.28 -7.29 9.87
N ASP A 210 -23.21 -6.57 10.48
CA ASP A 210 -23.45 -6.57 11.92
C ASP A 210 -23.69 -7.98 12.48
N ARG A 211 -24.30 -8.89 11.72
CA ARG A 211 -24.58 -10.24 12.21
C ARG A 211 -23.34 -11.14 12.26
N ARG A 212 -22.33 -10.83 11.46
CA ARG A 212 -21.10 -11.63 11.33
C ARG A 212 -19.95 -11.10 12.18
N TRP A 213 -19.89 -9.78 12.36
CA TRP A 213 -18.78 -9.12 13.04
C TRP A 213 -19.08 -8.90 14.52
N SER A 214 -18.39 -9.58 15.43
CA SER A 214 -18.52 -9.30 16.86
C SER A 214 -17.95 -7.91 17.22
N SER A 215 -18.37 -7.32 18.35
CA SER A 215 -17.79 -6.07 18.87
C SER A 215 -16.28 -6.18 19.10
N ALA A 216 -15.80 -7.35 19.55
CA ALA A 216 -14.37 -7.61 19.73
C ALA A 216 -13.60 -7.58 18.40
N SER A 217 -14.15 -8.25 17.37
CA SER A 217 -13.57 -8.28 16.02
C SER A 217 -13.54 -6.89 15.38
N LEU A 218 -14.61 -6.11 15.55
CA LEU A 218 -14.68 -4.74 15.04
C LEU A 218 -13.68 -3.82 15.76
N GLY A 219 -13.54 -3.95 17.08
CA GLY A 219 -12.52 -3.23 17.84
C GLY A 219 -11.08 -3.64 17.49
N HIS A 220 -10.85 -4.90 17.11
CA HIS A 220 -9.56 -5.35 16.57
C HIS A 220 -9.30 -4.71 15.21
N LEU A 221 -10.27 -4.80 14.28
CA LEU A 221 -10.18 -4.22 12.94
C LEU A 221 -9.85 -2.73 13.01
N ALA A 222 -10.59 -1.95 13.80
CA ALA A 222 -10.37 -0.51 13.94
C ALA A 222 -8.94 -0.19 14.40
N ARG A 223 -8.41 -0.93 15.39
CA ARG A 223 -7.03 -0.79 15.87
C ARG A 223 -5.99 -1.20 14.83
N HIS A 224 -6.25 -2.29 14.10
CA HIS A 224 -5.35 -2.76 13.06
C HIS A 224 -5.28 -1.74 11.91
N TRP A 225 -6.43 -1.25 11.47
CA TRP A 225 -6.53 -0.32 10.35
C TRP A 225 -5.96 1.06 10.70
N SER A 226 -6.22 1.58 11.89
CA SER A 226 -5.65 2.87 12.33
C SER A 226 -4.12 2.86 12.39
N ARG A 227 -3.52 1.71 12.73
CA ARG A 227 -2.05 1.55 12.79
C ARG A 227 -1.40 1.50 11.41
N SER A 228 -2.08 0.95 10.41
CA SER A 228 -1.57 0.84 9.04
C SER A 228 -1.31 2.20 8.37
N PHE A 229 -1.81 3.30 8.93
CA PHE A 229 -1.63 4.66 8.41
C PHE A 229 -0.86 5.60 9.34
N ALA A 230 -0.41 5.11 10.50
CA ALA A 230 0.37 5.89 11.46
C ALA A 230 1.90 5.76 11.25
N GLN A 231 2.34 5.03 10.21
CA GLN A 231 3.75 4.82 9.83
C GLN A 231 4.05 5.47 8.49
#